data_AF-A0AAV4H682-F1
#
_entry.id   AF-A0AAV4H682-F1
#
_cell.length_a   1.000
_cell.length_b   1.000
_cell.length_c   1.000
_cell.angle_alpha   90.00
_cell.angle_beta   90.00
_cell.angle_gamma   90.00
#
_symmetry.space_group_name_H-M   'P 1'
#
loop_
_entity.id
_entity.type
_entity.pdbx_description
1 polymer ?
#
loop_
_entity_poly.entity_id
_entity_poly.type
_entity_poly.pdbx_seq_one_letter_code
_entity_poly.pdbx_strand_id
1 'polypeptide(L)'
;MSAWEDGLMEGSNKPFDKSQNPVENITAYAWSDVWDWGMTSRTYSLANAGYKVVMTHATHLYFDHPYEPDPEERGYYWATRFTDTKKTFSYNAADVYQNIKERLTGEAIAPQERCPNTQRCPVLTAPENIRGQQLPEIH
;
A
#
# COMPACT_ATOMS: atom_id res chain seq x y z
N MET A 1 14.78 -11.94 -6.22
CA MET A 1 15.09 -11.25 -4.95
C MET A 1 13.83 -10.55 -4.48
N SER A 2 13.61 -10.41 -3.18
CA SER A 2 12.45 -9.68 -2.66
C SER A 2 12.86 -8.72 -1.54
N ALA A 3 12.17 -7.59 -1.45
CA ALA A 3 12.40 -6.59 -0.41
C ALA A 3 11.10 -5.85 -0.07
N TRP A 4 11.04 -5.30 1.14
CA TRP A 4 10.03 -4.29 1.47
C TRP A 4 10.28 -3.03 0.66
N GLU A 5 9.20 -2.36 0.26
CA GLU A 5 9.30 -1.21 -0.63
C GLU A 5 10.26 -0.12 -0.16
N ASP A 6 10.38 0.18 1.14
CA ASP A 6 11.27 1.26 1.63
C ASP A 6 12.74 1.05 1.20
N GLY A 7 13.19 -0.19 1.12
CA GLY A 7 14.54 -0.51 0.65
C GLY A 7 14.75 -0.29 -0.86
N LEU A 8 13.69 0.02 -1.59
CA LEU A 8 13.66 0.22 -3.04
C LEU A 8 13.33 1.67 -3.43
N MET A 9 13.29 2.59 -2.46
CA MET A 9 12.92 4.00 -2.67
C MET A 9 14.10 4.95 -2.47
N GLU A 10 14.33 5.85 -3.43
CA GLU A 10 15.30 6.95 -3.32
C GLU A 10 14.74 8.12 -2.48
N GLY A 11 13.42 8.28 -2.48
CA GLY A 11 12.69 9.26 -1.67
C GLY A 11 11.25 8.82 -1.46
N SER A 12 10.43 9.62 -0.79
CA SER A 12 9.13 9.18 -0.26
C SER A 12 8.24 8.40 -1.24
N ASN A 13 8.23 8.76 -2.53
CA ASN A 13 7.42 8.11 -3.57
C ASN A 13 8.18 7.82 -4.88
N LYS A 14 9.52 7.96 -4.87
CA LYS A 14 10.37 7.73 -6.05
C LYS A 14 11.19 6.44 -5.87
N PRO A 15 10.93 5.39 -6.67
CA PRO A 15 11.75 4.19 -6.66
C PRO A 15 13.17 4.45 -7.17
N PHE A 16 14.14 3.63 -6.73
CA PHE A 16 15.46 3.62 -7.34
C PHE A 16 15.40 3.20 -8.81
N ASP A 17 16.30 3.77 -9.62
CA ASP A 17 16.47 3.35 -11.00
C ASP A 17 17.02 1.91 -11.05
N LYS A 18 16.17 1.01 -11.52
CA LYS A 18 16.49 -0.41 -11.64
C LYS A 18 17.61 -0.69 -12.64
N SER A 19 17.86 0.21 -13.60
CA SER A 19 18.95 0.06 -14.58
C SER A 19 20.33 -0.02 -13.92
N GLN A 20 20.45 0.50 -12.69
CA GLN A 20 21.68 0.49 -11.91
C GLN A 20 21.85 -0.80 -11.07
N ASN A 21 20.86 -1.71 -11.10
CA ASN A 21 20.88 -2.94 -10.32
C ASN A 21 21.11 -4.17 -11.22
N PRO A 22 22.10 -5.03 -10.92
CA PRO A 22 22.35 -6.25 -11.69
C PRO A 22 21.22 -7.31 -11.56
N VAL A 23 20.28 -7.15 -10.63
CA VAL A 23 19.19 -8.09 -10.40
C VAL A 23 17.96 -7.70 -11.22
N GLU A 24 17.64 -8.50 -12.25
CA GLU A 24 16.52 -8.22 -13.14
C GLU A 24 15.13 -8.42 -12.50
N ASN A 25 14.98 -9.34 -11.55
CA ASN A 25 13.68 -9.68 -10.96
C ASN A 25 13.68 -9.43 -9.45
N ILE A 26 13.43 -8.17 -9.10
CA ILE A 26 13.21 -7.72 -7.73
C ILE A 26 11.70 -7.60 -7.51
N THR A 27 11.21 -8.31 -6.50
CA THR A 27 9.83 -8.22 -6.01
C THR A 27 9.77 -7.26 -4.83
N ALA A 28 8.99 -6.20 -4.97
CA ALA A 28 8.66 -5.25 -3.92
C ALA A 28 7.37 -5.67 -3.21
N TYR A 29 7.42 -5.80 -1.89
CA TYR A 29 6.25 -5.88 -1.04
C TYR A 29 5.81 -4.44 -0.72
N ALA A 30 4.77 -3.97 -1.42
CA ALA A 30 4.29 -2.61 -1.31
C ALA A 30 3.26 -2.50 -0.20
N TRP A 31 3.71 -2.05 0.98
CA TRP A 31 2.90 -2.03 2.19
C TRP A 31 2.27 -0.68 2.49
N SER A 32 2.86 0.43 2.06
CA SER A 32 2.33 1.73 2.44
C SER A 32 1.16 2.17 1.58
N ASP A 33 0.06 2.48 2.27
CA ASP A 33 -1.16 3.03 1.68
C ASP A 33 -1.88 3.99 2.65
N VAL A 34 -1.19 4.44 3.71
CA VAL A 34 -1.72 5.43 4.64
C VAL A 34 -1.84 6.78 3.95
N TRP A 35 -3.09 7.24 3.78
CA TRP A 35 -3.40 8.47 3.05
C TRP A 35 -2.69 9.71 3.62
N ASP A 36 -2.72 9.87 4.95
CA ASP A 36 -2.17 11.05 5.62
C ASP A 36 -0.64 11.13 5.55
N TRP A 37 0.04 10.01 5.26
CA TRP A 37 1.49 9.99 5.02
C TRP A 37 1.87 10.33 3.57
N GLY A 38 0.89 10.37 2.68
CA GLY A 38 1.11 10.66 1.26
C GLY A 38 1.87 9.55 0.52
N MET A 39 1.85 8.31 1.02
CA MET A 39 2.61 7.18 0.45
C MET A 39 1.77 6.26 -0.47
N THR A 40 0.52 6.63 -0.77
CA THR A 40 -0.43 5.80 -1.53
C THR A 40 0.01 5.48 -2.96
N SER A 41 0.95 6.23 -3.54
CA SER A 41 1.42 6.02 -4.91
C SER A 41 2.39 4.86 -5.10
N ARG A 42 3.01 4.35 -4.02
CA ARG A 42 4.21 3.52 -4.13
C ARG A 42 4.02 2.23 -4.92
N THR A 43 2.87 1.57 -4.77
CA THR A 43 2.53 0.37 -5.56
C THR A 43 2.63 0.63 -7.06
N TYR A 44 2.03 1.71 -7.56
CA TYR A 44 2.04 2.03 -8.99
C TYR A 44 3.39 2.62 -9.42
N SER A 45 4.02 3.44 -8.59
CA SER A 45 5.38 3.95 -8.88
C SER A 45 6.38 2.82 -9.06
N LEU A 46 6.38 1.81 -8.18
CA LEU A 46 7.26 0.64 -8.27
C LEU A 46 6.96 -0.20 -9.51
N ALA A 47 5.69 -0.49 -9.78
CA ALA A 47 5.27 -1.23 -10.97
C ALA A 47 5.70 -0.53 -12.26
N ASN A 48 5.50 0.79 -12.34
CA ASN A 48 5.88 1.61 -13.49
C ASN A 48 7.40 1.72 -13.65
N ALA A 49 8.17 1.62 -12.56
CA ALA A 49 9.63 1.55 -12.58
C ALA A 49 10.20 0.15 -12.89
N GLY A 50 9.35 -0.83 -13.19
CA GLY A 50 9.76 -2.17 -13.62
C GLY A 50 10.04 -3.16 -12.48
N TYR A 51 9.72 -2.82 -11.22
CA TYR A 51 9.75 -3.77 -10.11
C TYR A 51 8.54 -4.70 -10.20
N LYS A 52 8.70 -5.96 -9.80
CA LYS A 52 7.54 -6.83 -9.59
C LYS A 52 6.90 -6.45 -8.27
N VAL A 53 5.58 -6.32 -8.20
CA VAL A 53 4.93 -5.80 -6.98
C VAL A 53 3.96 -6.83 -6.42
N VAL A 54 4.07 -7.10 -5.12
CA VAL A 54 3.05 -7.78 -4.34
C VAL A 54 2.44 -6.74 -3.40
N MET A 55 1.12 -6.61 -3.46
CA MET A 55 0.37 -5.66 -2.63
C MET A 55 0.23 -6.21 -1.21
N THR A 56 0.71 -5.47 -0.23
CA THR A 56 0.68 -5.82 1.20
C THR A 56 0.16 -4.63 2.01
N HIS A 57 -0.87 -3.95 1.52
CA HIS A 57 -1.37 -2.70 2.07
C HIS A 57 -1.78 -2.78 3.55
N ALA A 58 -1.12 -1.99 4.38
CA ALA A 58 -1.25 -2.05 5.83
C ALA A 58 -2.65 -1.63 6.32
N THR A 59 -3.35 -0.76 5.61
CA THR A 59 -4.69 -0.34 6.06
C THR A 59 -5.76 -1.43 5.89
N HIS A 60 -5.47 -2.54 5.18
CA HIS A 60 -6.45 -3.61 4.88
C HIS A 60 -5.93 -5.04 5.09
N LEU A 61 -4.62 -5.29 4.99
CA LEU A 61 -4.05 -6.64 4.90
C LEU A 61 -3.17 -7.03 6.10
N TYR A 62 -3.03 -6.14 7.08
CA TYR A 62 -2.24 -6.35 8.29
C TYR A 62 -3.17 -6.76 9.44
N PHE A 63 -3.09 -8.02 9.86
CA PHE A 63 -3.97 -8.63 10.87
C PHE A 63 -3.46 -8.49 12.31
N ASP A 64 -2.32 -7.83 12.47
CA ASP A 64 -1.85 -7.31 13.74
C ASP A 64 -2.56 -6.00 14.14
N HIS A 65 -3.45 -5.47 13.29
CA HIS A 65 -4.35 -4.36 13.65
C HIS A 65 -5.60 -4.85 14.38
N PRO A 66 -6.19 -4.03 15.29
CA PRO A 66 -7.44 -4.35 15.98
C PRO A 66 -8.55 -4.74 15.00
N TYR A 67 -9.43 -5.65 15.41
CA TYR A 67 -10.59 -6.01 14.60
C TYR A 67 -11.69 -4.94 14.66
N GLU A 68 -11.81 -4.24 15.79
CA GLU A 68 -12.73 -3.12 16.00
C GLU A 68 -12.02 -1.98 16.76
N PRO A 69 -12.51 -0.72 16.68
CA PRO A 69 -11.87 0.43 17.33
C PRO A 69 -12.18 0.50 18.84
N ASP A 70 -11.91 -0.59 19.57
CA ASP A 70 -12.10 -0.70 21.03
C ASP A 70 -10.73 -0.66 21.76
N PRO A 71 -10.58 0.09 22.87
CA PRO A 71 -9.35 0.07 23.68
C PRO A 71 -8.94 -1.29 24.24
N GLU A 72 -9.89 -2.22 24.42
CA GLU A 72 -9.63 -3.58 24.92
C GLU A 72 -9.22 -4.56 23.81
N GLU A 73 -9.43 -4.18 22.54
CA GLU A 73 -9.00 -4.98 21.39
C GLU A 73 -7.48 -5.00 21.26
N ARG A 74 -6.96 -6.17 20.87
CA ARG A 74 -5.51 -6.36 20.71
C ARG A 74 -5.09 -5.92 19.31
N GLY A 75 -3.94 -5.25 19.25
CA GLY A 75 -3.28 -4.97 17.98
C GLY A 75 -2.60 -3.61 17.96
N TYR A 76 -1.70 -3.42 17.00
CA TYR A 76 -1.14 -2.11 16.69
C TYR A 76 -2.08 -1.31 15.79
N TYR A 77 -2.05 0.02 15.88
CA TYR A 77 -2.99 0.88 15.14
C TYR A 77 -2.28 1.97 14.33
N TRP A 78 -1.05 1.67 13.89
CA TRP A 78 -0.19 2.67 13.26
C TRP A 78 -0.62 3.01 11.83
N ALA A 79 -1.31 2.11 11.12
CA ALA A 79 -1.79 2.35 9.74
C ALA A 79 -3.27 2.72 9.71
N THR A 80 -4.07 2.08 10.55
CA THR A 80 -5.52 2.25 10.64
C THR A 80 -6.00 1.93 12.05
N ARG A 81 -7.21 2.39 12.38
CA ARG A 81 -7.87 2.11 13.66
C ARG A 81 -8.35 0.67 13.79
N PHE A 82 -8.70 0.01 12.68
CA PHE A 82 -9.16 -1.38 12.70
C PHE A 82 -9.10 -2.03 11.30
N THR A 83 -9.02 -3.36 11.27
CA THR A 83 -9.05 -4.20 10.07
C THR A 83 -10.01 -5.38 10.28
N ASP A 84 -11.32 -5.11 10.19
CA ASP A 84 -12.33 -6.17 10.28
C ASP A 84 -12.38 -7.05 9.01
N THR A 85 -13.11 -8.17 9.06
CA THR A 85 -13.24 -9.07 7.89
C THR A 85 -13.93 -8.37 6.72
N LYS A 86 -14.90 -7.48 6.99
CA LYS A 86 -15.63 -6.75 5.94
C LYS A 86 -14.70 -5.81 5.18
N LYS A 87 -13.86 -5.06 5.89
CA LYS A 87 -12.88 -4.13 5.36
C LYS A 87 -11.85 -4.88 4.53
N THR A 88 -11.28 -5.95 5.09
CA THR A 88 -10.34 -6.84 4.39
C THR A 88 -10.95 -7.38 3.10
N PHE A 89 -12.18 -7.91 3.15
CA PHE A 89 -12.86 -8.44 1.98
C PHE A 89 -13.20 -7.37 0.93
N SER A 90 -13.39 -6.12 1.36
CA SER A 90 -13.65 -4.99 0.47
C SER A 90 -12.42 -4.43 -0.24
N TYR A 91 -11.23 -4.99 0.03
CA TYR A 91 -9.98 -4.57 -0.60
C TYR A 91 -10.02 -4.76 -2.11
N ASN A 92 -9.74 -3.69 -2.84
CA ASN A 92 -9.71 -3.67 -4.30
C ASN A 92 -8.27 -3.77 -4.80
N ALA A 93 -7.88 -4.96 -5.24
CA ALA A 93 -6.58 -5.21 -5.86
C ALA A 93 -6.46 -4.71 -7.30
N ALA A 94 -7.58 -4.47 -7.99
CA ALA A 94 -7.58 -4.00 -9.37
C ALA A 94 -7.37 -2.49 -9.47
N ASP A 95 -7.86 -1.74 -8.48
CA ASP A 95 -7.61 -0.30 -8.35
C ASP A 95 -7.37 0.07 -6.89
N VAL A 96 -6.09 0.19 -6.54
CA VAL A 96 -5.66 0.39 -5.15
C VAL A 96 -6.10 1.74 -4.57
N TYR A 97 -6.35 2.74 -5.42
CA TYR A 97 -6.80 4.05 -4.96
C TYR A 97 -8.25 4.04 -4.48
N GLN A 98 -9.05 3.04 -4.87
CA GLN A 98 -10.42 2.85 -4.34
C GLN A 98 -10.42 2.43 -2.87
N ASN A 99 -9.28 1.96 -2.35
CA ASN A 99 -9.13 1.60 -0.95
C ASN A 99 -8.94 2.83 -0.03
N ILE A 100 -8.66 4.01 -0.60
CA ILE A 100 -8.50 5.26 0.16
C ILE A 100 -9.89 5.76 0.59
N LYS A 101 -10.40 5.26 1.71
CA LYS A 101 -11.74 5.60 2.21
C LYS A 101 -11.72 6.37 3.53
N GLU A 102 -10.64 6.24 4.30
CA GLU A 102 -10.52 6.78 5.64
C GLU A 102 -9.11 7.33 5.90
N ARG A 103 -9.04 8.27 6.83
CA ARG A 103 -7.81 8.83 7.40
C ARG A 103 -7.23 7.85 8.43
N LEU A 104 -5.99 8.08 8.82
CA LEU A 104 -5.33 7.39 9.93
C LEU A 104 -6.15 7.44 11.23
N THR A 105 -6.88 8.53 11.45
CA THR A 105 -7.76 8.73 12.61
C THR A 105 -9.05 7.90 12.55
N GLY A 106 -9.37 7.29 11.40
CA GLY A 106 -10.64 6.59 11.14
C GLY A 106 -11.72 7.49 10.53
N GLU A 107 -11.46 8.79 10.34
CA GLU A 107 -12.40 9.70 9.69
C GLU A 107 -12.56 9.38 8.20
N ALA A 108 -13.78 9.40 7.68
CA ALA A 108 -14.01 9.18 6.26
C ALA A 108 -13.39 10.29 5.40
N ILE A 109 -12.75 9.89 4.29
CA ILE A 109 -12.21 10.82 3.28
C ILE A 109 -13.28 11.05 2.22
N ALA A 110 -13.62 12.32 1.95
CA ALA A 110 -14.58 12.68 0.92
C ALA A 110 -14.06 12.26 -0.48
N PRO A 111 -14.91 11.78 -1.41
CA PRO A 111 -14.48 11.32 -2.73
C PRO A 111 -13.67 12.35 -3.53
N GLN A 112 -13.96 13.64 -3.37
CA GLN A 112 -13.29 14.74 -4.06
C GLN A 112 -11.86 15.00 -3.54
N GLU A 113 -11.57 14.57 -2.31
CA GLU A 113 -10.23 14.70 -1.71
C GLU A 113 -9.29 13.57 -2.13
N ARG A 114 -9.84 12.43 -2.57
CA ARG A 114 -9.06 11.24 -2.93
C ARG A 114 -8.36 11.49 -4.25
N CYS A 115 -7.05 11.25 -4.29
CA CYS A 115 -6.25 11.29 -5.50
C CYS A 115 -6.50 12.54 -6.39
N PRO A 116 -6.31 13.76 -5.87
CA PRO A 116 -6.71 14.99 -6.56
C PRO A 116 -5.87 15.27 -7.82
N ASN A 117 -4.71 14.62 -7.97
CA ASN A 117 -3.83 14.76 -9.11
C ASN A 117 -2.97 13.52 -9.33
N THR A 118 -2.34 13.44 -10.50
CA THR A 118 -1.44 12.35 -10.91
C THR A 118 -0.10 12.35 -10.19
N GLN A 119 0.27 13.44 -9.52
CA GLN A 119 1.49 13.48 -8.71
C GLN A 119 1.33 12.68 -7.42
N ARG A 120 0.15 12.72 -6.79
CA ARG A 120 -0.17 11.94 -5.59
C ARG A 120 -0.66 10.53 -5.92
N CYS A 121 -1.31 10.36 -7.06
CA CYS A 121 -1.84 9.09 -7.54
C CYS A 121 -1.51 8.91 -9.02
N PRO A 122 -0.27 8.51 -9.36
CA PRO A 122 0.11 8.25 -10.75
C PRO A 122 -0.76 7.17 -11.36
N VAL A 123 -0.91 7.19 -12.69
CA VAL A 123 -1.63 6.15 -13.43
C VAL A 123 -0.74 4.92 -13.56
N LEU A 124 -1.31 3.72 -13.39
CA LEU A 124 -0.62 2.46 -13.63
C LEU A 124 -0.38 2.27 -15.14
N THR A 125 0.87 2.25 -15.56
CA THR A 125 1.27 2.07 -16.97
C THR A 125 1.85 0.69 -17.26
N ALA A 126 2.25 -0.05 -16.22
CA ALA A 126 2.81 -1.40 -16.34
C ALA A 126 2.08 -2.42 -15.43
N PRO A 127 0.78 -2.70 -15.67
CA PRO A 127 -0.02 -3.61 -14.84
C PRO A 127 0.54 -5.03 -14.80
N GLU A 128 1.26 -5.46 -15.85
CA GLU A 128 1.95 -6.75 -15.93
C GLU A 128 3.10 -6.91 -14.94
N ASN A 129 3.42 -5.87 -14.17
CA ASN A 129 4.37 -5.94 -13.05
C ASN A 129 3.71 -6.20 -11.70
N ILE A 130 2.38 -6.08 -11.59
CA ILE A 130 1.64 -6.53 -10.40
C ILE A 130 1.60 -8.07 -10.41
N ARG A 131 1.95 -8.70 -9.29
CA ARG A 131 2.04 -10.17 -9.14
C ARG A 131 0.94 -10.75 -8.27
N GLY A 132 0.28 -9.94 -7.45
CA GLY A 132 -0.80 -10.37 -6.57
C GLY A 132 -0.82 -9.57 -5.27
N GLN A 133 -1.50 -10.11 -4.27
CA GLN A 133 -1.59 -9.56 -2.92
C GLN A 133 -1.13 -10.61 -1.90
N GLN A 134 -0.62 -10.15 -0.76
CA GLN A 134 -0.23 -11.00 0.36
C GLN A 134 -0.68 -10.36 1.67
N LEU A 135 -1.11 -11.20 2.60
CA LEU A 135 -1.36 -10.82 3.99
C LEU A 135 -0.12 -11.20 4.81
N PRO A 136 0.59 -10.23 5.40
CA PRO A 136 1.79 -10.55 6.19
C PRO A 136 1.43 -11.19 7.52
N GLU A 137 2.11 -12.28 7.87
CA GLU A 137 2.17 -12.79 9.24
C GLU A 137 3.38 -12.14 9.92
N ILE A 138 3.15 -11.39 10.99
CA ILE A 138 4.21 -10.84 11.84
C ILE A 138 4.23 -11.71 13.10
N HIS A 139 5.27 -12.53 13.25
CA HIS A 139 5.49 -13.40 14.43
C HIS A 139 6.19 -12.65 15.57
#